data_AF-A0A3D0LDQ8-F1
#
_entry.id   AF-A0A3D0LDQ8-F1
#
_cell.length_a   1.000
_cell.length_b   1.000
_cell.length_c   1.000
_cell.angle_alpha   90.00
_cell.angle_beta   90.00
_cell.angle_gamma   90.00
#
_symmetry.space_group_name_H-M   'P 1'
#
loop_
_entity.id
_entity.type
_entity.pdbx_description
1 polymer ?
#
loop_
_entity_poly.entity_id
_entity_poly.type
_entity_poly.pdbx_seq_one_letter_code
_entity_poly.pdbx_strand_id
1 'polypeptide(L)'
;MITIFGKYTNAIVYTVENELYALDDYARKQLQMICNHPSVEGSKVRVMPDVHPGKVGTIGLTMTVGDSILPSLVGVDIGCGMTMARVKTKGLQFRQLDSVIRENVPVGPRIREKEHKLADRVDLSELRCYKGINARKANRSIGTLGGGNHFIEVDRDEDGNTYLVVHSGSRHLGMEVADYYLRTGQKEMQMK
;
A
#
# COMPACT_ATOMS: atom_id res chain seq x y z
N MET A 1 16.63 4.20 18.80
CA MET A 1 15.43 3.36 18.99
C MET A 1 14.73 3.83 20.25
N ILE A 2 13.40 3.95 20.22
CA ILE A 2 12.60 4.35 21.38
C ILE A 2 11.41 3.39 21.57
N THR A 3 10.82 3.39 22.77
CA THR A 3 9.61 2.61 23.07
C THR A 3 8.43 3.56 23.30
N ILE A 4 7.30 3.27 22.66
CA ILE A 4 6.01 3.88 22.96
C ILE A 4 5.20 2.86 23.77
N PHE A 5 4.82 3.25 24.97
CA PHE A 5 4.10 2.37 25.91
C PHE A 5 2.61 2.58 25.79
N GLY A 6 1.84 1.51 25.56
CA GLY A 6 0.39 1.56 25.50
C GLY A 6 -0.30 0.65 26.51
N LYS A 7 -1.62 0.76 26.57
CA LYS A 7 -2.47 -0.01 27.47
C LYS A 7 -2.45 -1.51 27.16
N TYR A 8 -2.44 -1.90 25.88
CA TYR A 8 -2.56 -3.30 25.46
C TYR A 8 -1.26 -3.88 24.89
N THR A 9 -0.36 -3.03 24.39
CA THR A 9 0.98 -3.43 23.93
C THR A 9 1.92 -2.23 23.88
N ASN A 10 3.19 -2.49 23.58
CA ASN A 10 4.22 -1.48 23.37
C ASN A 10 4.76 -1.54 21.95
N ALA A 11 5.05 -0.38 21.36
CA ALA A 11 5.72 -0.27 20.06
C ALA A 11 7.21 0.03 20.22
N ILE A 12 8.04 -0.74 19.53
CA ILE A 12 9.46 -0.41 19.35
C ILE A 12 9.60 0.38 18.06
N VAL A 13 10.11 1.61 18.17
CA VAL A 13 10.28 2.53 17.05
C VAL A 13 11.77 2.66 16.71
N TYR A 14 12.11 2.29 15.48
CA TYR A 14 13.43 2.56 14.93
C TYR A 14 13.43 4.00 14.44
N THR A 15 14.20 4.86 15.11
CA THR A 15 14.31 6.30 14.82
C THR A 15 15.70 6.78 15.22
N VAL A 16 16.10 7.92 14.67
CA VAL A 16 17.33 8.64 14.98
C VAL A 16 17.07 9.84 15.90
N GLU A 17 18.13 10.32 16.54
CA GLU A 17 18.15 11.56 17.33
C GLU A 17 18.59 12.72 16.44
N ASN A 18 17.75 13.09 15.47
CA ASN A 18 18.00 14.19 14.55
C ASN A 18 16.71 15.00 14.38
N GLU A 19 16.75 16.31 14.59
CA GLU A 19 15.53 17.14 14.56
C GLU A 19 14.74 17.07 13.25
N LEU A 20 15.41 16.81 12.12
CA LEU A 20 14.78 16.73 10.80
C LEU A 20 14.19 15.35 10.50
N TYR A 21 14.75 14.28 11.07
CA TYR A 21 14.41 12.89 10.76
C TYR A 21 13.90 12.09 11.96
N ALA A 22 13.78 12.73 13.12
CA ALA A 22 13.21 12.12 14.31
C ALA A 22 11.72 11.85 14.11
N LEU A 23 11.20 10.93 14.91
CA LEU A 23 9.78 10.62 14.96
C LEU A 23 8.94 11.90 15.13
N ASP A 24 8.06 12.13 14.15
CA ASP A 24 7.06 13.18 14.19
C ASP A 24 6.09 13.02 15.38
N ASP A 25 5.75 14.14 16.03
CA ASP A 25 4.90 14.14 17.23
C ASP A 25 3.47 13.67 16.96
N TYR A 26 2.93 13.93 15.77
CA TYR A 26 1.61 13.44 15.40
C TYR A 26 1.65 11.94 15.10
N ALA A 27 2.71 11.45 14.44
CA ALA A 27 2.96 10.01 14.28
C ALA A 27 3.10 9.32 15.63
N ARG A 28 3.83 9.91 16.59
CA ARG A 28 3.93 9.41 17.97
C ARG A 28 2.56 9.25 18.63
N LYS A 29 1.67 10.25 18.48
CA LYS A 29 0.30 10.19 19.01
C LYS A 29 -0.54 9.10 18.34
N GLN A 30 -0.39 8.91 17.02
CA GLN A 30 -1.06 7.82 16.30
C GLN A 30 -0.60 6.45 16.80
N LEU A 31 0.71 6.25 16.98
CA LEU A 31 1.27 5.01 17.54
C LEU A 31 0.76 4.75 18.96
N GLN A 32 0.69 5.78 19.79
CA GLN A 32 0.15 5.70 21.14
C GLN A 32 -1.33 5.28 21.13
N MET A 33 -2.14 5.85 20.23
CA MET A 33 -3.53 5.48 20.04
C MET A 33 -3.67 4.01 19.62
N ILE A 34 -2.83 3.55 18.68
CA ILE A 34 -2.80 2.15 18.24
C ILE A 34 -2.47 1.23 19.42
N CYS A 35 -1.40 1.52 20.17
CA CYS A 35 -0.99 0.70 21.33
C CYS A 35 -2.00 0.70 22.49
N ASN A 36 -2.90 1.69 22.50
CA ASN A 36 -4.01 1.80 23.45
C ASN A 36 -5.31 1.16 22.96
N HIS A 37 -5.34 0.59 21.75
CA HIS A 37 -6.54 -0.04 21.20
C HIS A 37 -6.59 -1.55 21.55
N PRO A 38 -7.74 -2.10 21.99
CA PRO A 38 -7.83 -3.51 22.37
C PRO A 38 -7.50 -4.49 21.24
N SER A 39 -7.67 -4.07 19.96
CA SER A 39 -7.37 -4.94 18.82
C SER A 39 -5.89 -5.31 18.67
N VAL A 40 -4.99 -4.64 19.39
CA VAL A 40 -3.55 -4.93 19.34
C VAL A 40 -3.05 -5.65 20.60
N GLU A 41 -3.97 -6.13 21.43
CA GLU A 41 -3.62 -6.93 22.61
C GLU A 41 -2.81 -8.17 22.20
N GLY A 42 -1.66 -8.35 22.85
CA GLY A 42 -0.71 -9.42 22.51
C GLY A 42 0.06 -9.22 21.19
N SER A 43 -0.23 -8.18 20.40
CA SER A 43 0.50 -7.91 19.16
C SER A 43 1.92 -7.43 19.43
N LYS A 44 2.89 -7.92 18.65
CA LYS A 44 4.24 -7.38 18.60
C LYS A 44 4.26 -6.22 17.61
N VAL A 45 4.47 -5.00 18.09
CA VAL A 45 4.49 -3.79 17.24
C VAL A 45 5.93 -3.33 16.99
N ARG A 46 6.29 -3.14 15.73
CA ARG A 46 7.56 -2.59 15.25
C ARG A 46 7.28 -1.47 14.25
N VAL A 47 8.03 -0.38 14.36
CA VAL A 47 7.81 0.81 13.54
C VAL A 47 9.11 1.19 12.86
N MET A 48 9.05 1.25 11.53
CA MET A 48 10.20 1.45 10.65
C MET A 48 10.71 2.90 10.68
N PRO A 49 11.97 3.15 10.26
CA PRO A 49 12.57 4.50 10.29
C PRO A 49 11.89 5.55 9.41
N ASP A 50 11.13 5.13 8.40
CA ASP A 50 10.38 6.00 7.50
C ASP A 50 8.98 6.36 8.03
N VAL A 51 8.73 6.12 9.32
CA VAL A 51 7.45 6.42 9.98
C VAL A 51 7.05 7.88 9.83
N HIS A 52 5.81 8.08 9.42
CA HIS A 52 5.20 9.40 9.33
C HIS A 52 3.68 9.29 9.49
N PRO A 53 2.98 10.42 9.72
CA PRO A 53 1.55 10.41 9.89
C PRO A 53 0.81 9.85 8.67
N GLY A 54 -0.16 8.98 8.92
CA GLY A 54 -1.12 8.52 7.92
C GLY A 54 -2.53 8.97 8.25
N LYS A 55 -3.51 8.50 7.46
CA LYS A 55 -4.93 8.89 7.62
C LYS A 55 -5.57 8.34 8.90
N VAL A 56 -5.17 7.14 9.33
CA VAL A 56 -5.75 6.46 10.51
C VAL A 56 -4.68 5.98 11.47
N GLY A 57 -3.66 5.29 10.95
CA GLY A 57 -2.43 4.97 11.66
C GLY A 57 -1.23 5.54 10.90
N THR A 58 -0.04 5.36 11.46
CA THR A 58 1.21 5.78 10.80
C THR A 58 1.55 4.88 9.61
N ILE A 59 2.19 5.45 8.60
CA ILE A 59 2.97 4.67 7.64
C ILE A 59 4.24 4.14 8.34
N GLY A 60 4.83 3.06 7.85
CA GLY A 60 5.98 2.39 8.49
C GLY A 60 5.61 1.49 9.68
N LEU A 61 4.32 1.23 9.92
CA LEU A 61 3.85 0.31 10.94
C LEU A 61 4.00 -1.16 10.49
N THR A 62 4.54 -2.01 11.36
CA THR A 62 4.53 -3.47 11.22
C THR A 62 4.05 -4.10 12.52
N MET A 63 3.11 -5.03 12.44
CA MET A 63 2.61 -5.72 13.64
C MET A 63 2.12 -7.12 13.34
N THR A 64 2.14 -7.99 14.35
CA THR A 64 1.42 -9.26 14.29
C THR A 64 -0.07 -9.03 14.46
N VAL A 65 -0.89 -9.72 13.66
CA VAL A 65 -2.35 -9.70 13.79
C VAL A 65 -2.76 -10.75 14.82
N GLY A 66 -3.56 -10.36 15.81
CA GLY A 66 -4.17 -11.25 16.79
C GLY A 66 -5.56 -11.69 16.36
N ASP A 67 -6.49 -11.79 17.31
CA ASP A 67 -7.87 -12.23 17.04
C ASP A 67 -8.75 -11.18 16.34
N SER A 68 -8.25 -9.96 16.19
CA SER A 68 -8.96 -8.89 15.50
C SER A 68 -8.02 -8.08 14.62
N ILE A 69 -8.61 -7.46 13.59
CA ILE A 69 -7.90 -6.63 12.63
C ILE A 69 -8.63 -5.30 12.50
N LEU A 70 -7.86 -4.22 12.42
CA LEU A 70 -8.34 -2.91 11.99
C LEU A 70 -7.93 -2.73 10.53
N PRO A 71 -8.86 -2.85 9.54
CA PRO A 71 -8.51 -2.76 8.12
C PRO A 71 -7.79 -1.45 7.76
N SER A 72 -8.10 -0.37 8.49
CA SER A 72 -7.46 0.93 8.34
C SER A 72 -5.96 0.95 8.64
N LEU A 73 -5.44 -0.03 9.39
CA LEU A 73 -4.00 -0.16 9.67
C LEU A 73 -3.24 -0.89 8.56
N VAL A 74 -3.93 -1.56 7.63
CA VAL A 74 -3.31 -2.18 6.45
C VAL A 74 -3.07 -1.13 5.36
N GLY A 75 -3.99 -0.17 5.23
CA GLY A 75 -3.96 0.86 4.19
C GLY A 75 -5.01 0.61 3.11
N VAL A 76 -5.39 1.69 2.40
CA VAL A 76 -6.46 1.65 1.39
C VAL A 76 -5.98 1.21 0.01
N ASP A 77 -4.71 1.37 -0.30
CA ASP A 77 -4.12 0.81 -1.52
C ASP A 77 -3.51 -0.55 -1.21
N ILE A 78 -4.39 -1.54 -1.05
CA ILE A 78 -4.04 -2.89 -0.63
C ILE A 78 -3.05 -3.50 -1.63
N GLY A 79 -1.91 -3.99 -1.15
CA GLY A 79 -0.89 -4.57 -2.03
C GLY A 79 -0.14 -3.55 -2.89
N CYS A 80 -0.18 -2.26 -2.55
CA CYS A 80 0.76 -1.28 -3.11
C CYS A 80 2.19 -1.76 -2.84
N GLY A 81 3.00 -1.82 -3.90
CA GLY A 81 4.33 -2.38 -3.79
C GLY A 81 5.13 -2.23 -5.08
N MET A 82 6.39 -2.65 -5.01
CA MET A 82 7.34 -2.53 -6.09
C MET A 82 7.66 -3.89 -6.68
N THR A 83 7.64 -3.97 -8.01
CA THR A 83 8.18 -5.10 -8.76
C THR A 83 9.37 -4.62 -9.57
N MET A 84 10.51 -5.29 -9.41
CA MET A 84 11.74 -5.00 -10.14
C MET A 84 12.06 -6.13 -11.11
N ALA A 85 12.40 -5.79 -12.35
CA ALA A 85 12.83 -6.76 -13.36
C ALA A 85 14.11 -6.30 -14.06
N ARG A 86 15.11 -7.18 -14.15
CA ARG A 86 16.33 -6.92 -14.92
C ARG A 86 16.05 -7.00 -16.42
N VAL A 87 16.41 -5.96 -17.15
CA VAL A 87 16.25 -5.88 -18.61
C VAL A 87 17.52 -6.37 -19.29
N LYS A 88 17.44 -7.51 -19.98
CA LYS A 88 18.56 -8.08 -20.74
C LYS A 88 18.69 -7.41 -22.11
N THR A 89 19.20 -6.18 -22.16
CA THR A 89 19.48 -5.50 -23.43
C THR A 89 20.77 -4.70 -23.39
N LYS A 90 21.46 -4.62 -24.53
CA LYS A 90 22.59 -3.72 -24.74
C LYS A 90 22.06 -2.48 -25.48
N GLY A 91 22.21 -1.30 -24.89
CA GLY A 91 21.82 -0.03 -25.54
C GLY A 91 20.32 0.28 -25.48
N LEU A 92 19.76 0.34 -24.26
CA LEU A 92 18.37 0.75 -24.07
C LEU A 92 18.15 2.20 -24.53
N GLN A 93 17.26 2.40 -25.50
CA GLN A 93 16.89 3.74 -25.98
C GLN A 93 15.80 4.32 -25.09
N PHE A 94 16.18 5.08 -24.06
CA PHE A 94 15.25 5.57 -23.03
C PHE A 94 14.07 6.37 -23.58
N ARG A 95 14.26 7.18 -24.62
CA ARG A 95 13.16 7.93 -25.26
C ARG A 95 12.11 7.02 -25.89
N GLN A 96 12.55 5.96 -26.56
CA GLN A 96 11.63 4.99 -27.17
C GLN A 96 10.90 4.19 -26.10
N LEU A 97 11.61 3.79 -25.03
CA LEU A 97 11.01 3.11 -23.90
C LEU A 97 9.94 3.98 -23.21
N ASP A 98 10.24 5.26 -22.92
CA ASP A 98 9.28 6.19 -22.33
C ASP A 98 8.04 6.36 -23.24
N SER A 99 8.21 6.48 -24.55
CA SER A 99 7.09 6.53 -25.51
C SER A 99 6.21 5.28 -25.41
N VAL A 100 6.83 4.09 -25.49
CA VAL A 100 6.11 2.81 -25.39
C VAL A 100 5.35 2.70 -24.07
N ILE A 101 5.97 3.08 -22.95
CA ILE A 101 5.33 3.05 -21.63
C ILE A 101 4.12 4.00 -21.61
N ARG A 102 4.29 5.26 -22.02
CA ARG A 102 3.21 6.27 -21.98
C ARG A 102 2.03 5.93 -22.89
N GLU A 103 2.31 5.32 -24.05
CA GLU A 103 1.29 4.88 -25.00
C GLU A 103 0.51 3.65 -24.49
N ASN A 104 1.17 2.74 -23.77
CA ASN A 104 0.58 1.45 -23.41
C ASN A 104 0.09 1.35 -21.96
N VAL A 105 0.58 2.20 -21.05
CA VAL A 105 0.24 2.18 -19.63
C VAL A 105 -0.51 3.46 -19.26
N PRO A 106 -1.84 3.38 -19.07
CA PRO A 106 -2.62 4.51 -18.58
C PRO A 106 -2.13 4.98 -17.19
N VAL A 107 -2.05 6.30 -17.00
CA VAL A 107 -1.55 6.94 -15.76
C VAL A 107 -2.62 7.87 -15.18
N GLY A 108 -2.55 8.08 -13.87
CA GLY A 108 -3.45 8.94 -13.12
C GLY A 108 -4.84 8.31 -12.99
N PRO A 109 -5.92 9.06 -13.25
CA PRO A 109 -7.30 8.55 -13.13
C PRO A 109 -7.72 7.69 -14.33
N ARG A 110 -6.88 7.56 -15.36
CA ARG A 110 -7.24 6.86 -16.60
C ARG A 110 -7.35 5.35 -16.36
N ILE A 111 -8.42 4.77 -16.89
CA ILE A 111 -8.65 3.32 -16.97
C ILE A 111 -8.72 2.91 -18.44
N ARG A 112 -8.61 1.61 -18.72
CA ARG A 112 -8.70 1.11 -20.10
C ARG A 112 -10.15 1.09 -20.58
N GLU A 113 -10.34 1.32 -21.87
CA GLU A 113 -11.65 1.13 -22.52
C GLU A 113 -11.97 -0.35 -22.73
N LYS A 114 -10.97 -1.18 -23.01
CA LYS A 114 -11.12 -2.64 -23.07
C LYS A 114 -10.28 -3.25 -21.96
N GLU A 115 -10.77 -4.34 -21.38
CA GLU A 115 -10.03 -5.06 -20.35
C GLU A 115 -8.66 -5.48 -20.88
N HIS A 116 -7.66 -5.47 -20.00
CA HIS A 116 -6.32 -5.88 -20.38
C HIS A 116 -6.33 -7.38 -20.71
N LYS A 117 -5.50 -7.83 -21.65
CA LYS A 117 -5.39 -9.26 -22.04
C LYS A 117 -5.03 -10.24 -20.91
N LEU A 118 -4.64 -9.71 -19.75
CA LEU A 118 -4.31 -10.48 -18.55
C LEU A 118 -5.35 -10.30 -17.44
N ALA A 119 -6.50 -9.67 -17.71
CA ALA A 119 -7.55 -9.47 -16.72
C ALA A 119 -8.06 -10.80 -16.15
N ASP A 120 -8.22 -11.81 -17.02
CA ASP A 120 -8.70 -13.15 -16.65
C ASP A 120 -7.74 -13.94 -15.73
N ARG A 121 -6.54 -13.40 -15.44
CA ARG A 121 -5.63 -14.00 -14.44
C ARG A 121 -6.10 -13.76 -13.00
N VAL A 122 -7.09 -12.91 -12.81
CA VAL A 122 -7.67 -12.58 -11.50
C VAL A 122 -9.18 -12.71 -11.62
N ASP A 123 -9.77 -13.67 -10.90
CA ASP A 123 -11.22 -13.75 -10.79
C ASP A 123 -11.68 -12.92 -9.58
N LEU A 124 -12.22 -11.72 -9.85
CA LEU A 124 -12.73 -10.84 -8.80
C LEU A 124 -13.93 -11.44 -8.05
N SER A 125 -14.64 -12.41 -8.63
CA SER A 125 -15.80 -13.04 -7.99
C SER A 125 -15.41 -13.90 -6.77
N GLU A 126 -14.13 -14.27 -6.64
CA GLU A 126 -13.58 -14.95 -5.48
C GLU A 126 -13.54 -14.06 -4.22
N LEU A 127 -13.60 -12.73 -4.40
CA LEU A 127 -13.65 -11.79 -3.28
C LEU A 127 -14.96 -11.97 -2.49
N ARG A 128 -14.84 -12.22 -1.19
CA ARG A 128 -16.02 -12.29 -0.28
C ARG A 128 -16.88 -11.02 -0.34
N CYS A 129 -16.25 -9.87 -0.62
CA CYS A 129 -16.90 -8.57 -0.78
C CYS A 129 -17.24 -8.23 -2.24
N TYR A 130 -17.29 -9.20 -3.16
CA TYR A 130 -17.52 -8.95 -4.60
C TYR A 130 -18.73 -8.04 -4.89
N LYS A 131 -19.83 -8.22 -4.15
CA LYS A 131 -21.03 -7.37 -4.28
C LYS A 131 -20.84 -5.92 -3.82
N GLY A 132 -19.76 -5.63 -3.10
CA GLY A 132 -19.41 -4.32 -2.56
C GLY A 132 -18.38 -3.53 -3.37
N ILE A 133 -17.91 -4.07 -4.51
CA ILE A 133 -16.90 -3.45 -5.37
C ILE A 133 -17.45 -3.17 -6.77
N ASN A 134 -16.80 -2.27 -7.52
CA ASN A 134 -17.11 -2.05 -8.93
C ASN A 134 -16.25 -2.95 -9.81
N ALA A 135 -16.67 -4.21 -9.99
CA ALA A 135 -15.92 -5.22 -10.75
C ALA A 135 -15.55 -4.77 -12.17
N ARG A 136 -16.47 -4.12 -12.89
CA ARG A 136 -16.21 -3.61 -14.24
C ARG A 136 -15.09 -2.56 -14.26
N LYS A 137 -15.10 -1.63 -13.30
CA LYS A 137 -14.04 -0.62 -13.15
C LYS A 137 -12.73 -1.26 -12.74
N ALA A 138 -12.76 -2.22 -11.82
CA ALA A 138 -11.59 -2.96 -11.36
C ALA A 138 -10.91 -3.72 -12.51
N ASN A 139 -11.65 -4.51 -13.29
CA ASN A 139 -11.11 -5.23 -14.46
C ASN A 139 -10.49 -4.28 -15.49
N ARG A 140 -11.15 -3.16 -15.79
CA ARG A 140 -10.60 -2.11 -16.69
C ARG A 140 -9.41 -1.35 -16.10
N SER A 141 -9.17 -1.44 -14.79
CA SER A 141 -8.01 -0.84 -14.12
C SER A 141 -6.79 -1.76 -14.13
N ILE A 142 -6.94 -3.04 -14.52
CA ILE A 142 -5.81 -3.97 -14.63
C ILE A 142 -4.82 -3.46 -15.69
N GLY A 143 -3.53 -3.45 -15.33
CA GLY A 143 -2.46 -2.99 -16.21
C GLY A 143 -2.44 -1.47 -16.42
N THR A 144 -2.93 -0.68 -15.45
CA THR A 144 -2.72 0.77 -15.39
C THR A 144 -1.83 1.14 -14.20
N LEU A 145 -1.16 2.29 -14.29
CA LEU A 145 -0.21 2.73 -13.26
C LEU A 145 -0.93 3.34 -12.05
N GLY A 146 -1.98 4.12 -12.29
CA GLY A 146 -2.57 4.97 -11.25
C GLY A 146 -1.83 6.29 -11.07
N GLY A 147 -2.10 6.96 -9.94
CA GLY A 147 -1.50 8.24 -9.58
C GLY A 147 -1.01 8.24 -8.13
N GLY A 148 -0.66 9.42 -7.60
CA GLY A 148 0.00 9.53 -6.30
C GLY A 148 1.49 9.22 -6.43
N ASN A 149 2.01 8.32 -5.61
CA ASN A 149 3.41 7.91 -5.61
C ASN A 149 3.72 6.73 -6.56
N HIS A 150 2.79 6.36 -7.44
CA HIS A 150 2.98 5.27 -8.41
C HIS A 150 3.82 5.72 -9.60
N PHE A 151 4.83 4.93 -9.95
CA PHE A 151 5.81 5.26 -10.98
C PHE A 151 6.31 4.02 -11.72
N ILE A 152 6.91 4.26 -12.88
CA ILE A 152 7.77 3.31 -13.58
C ILE A 152 9.11 4.01 -13.76
N GLU A 153 10.19 3.43 -13.27
CA GLU A 153 11.53 3.99 -13.37
C GLU A 153 12.53 2.97 -13.90
N VAL A 154 13.65 3.48 -14.42
CA VAL A 154 14.73 2.69 -14.97
C VAL A 154 16.00 3.00 -14.20
N ASP A 155 16.54 1.99 -13.52
CA ASP A 155 17.72 2.11 -12.69
C ASP A 155 18.89 1.32 -13.27
N ARG A 156 20.09 1.65 -12.80
CA ARG A 156 21.32 0.97 -13.17
C ARG A 156 22.12 0.63 -11.92
N ASP A 157 22.59 -0.62 -11.82
CA ASP A 157 23.51 -1.03 -10.76
C ASP A 157 24.97 -0.64 -11.08
N GLU A 158 25.86 -0.89 -10.13
CA GLU A 158 27.30 -0.57 -10.24
C GLU A 158 28.00 -1.31 -11.40
N ASP A 159 27.49 -2.49 -11.79
CA ASP A 159 27.98 -3.30 -12.92
C ASP A 159 27.41 -2.85 -14.27
N GLY A 160 26.55 -1.83 -14.29
CA GLY A 160 25.92 -1.30 -15.48
C GLY A 160 24.69 -2.08 -15.96
N ASN A 161 24.17 -3.03 -15.17
CA ASN A 161 22.93 -3.73 -15.50
C ASN A 161 21.73 -2.81 -15.32
N THR A 162 20.76 -2.93 -16.22
CA THR A 162 19.56 -2.07 -16.21
C THR A 162 18.36 -2.81 -15.61
N TYR A 163 17.60 -2.12 -14.78
CA TYR A 163 16.40 -2.62 -14.11
C TYR A 163 15.22 -1.72 -14.41
N LEU A 164 14.05 -2.32 -14.56
CA LEU A 164 12.77 -1.62 -14.60
C LEU A 164 12.08 -1.85 -13.26
N VAL A 165 11.78 -0.78 -12.54
CA VAL A 165 11.02 -0.81 -11.29
C VAL A 165 9.62 -0.27 -11.56
N VAL A 166 8.60 -1.02 -11.16
CA VAL A 166 7.20 -0.63 -11.26
C VAL A 166 6.63 -0.55 -9.85
N HIS A 167 6.24 0.65 -9.45
CA HIS A 167 5.51 0.90 -8.21
C HIS A 167 4.04 1.17 -8.52
N SER A 168 3.17 0.26 -8.11
CA SER A 168 1.71 0.39 -8.27
C SER A 168 1.01 -0.42 -7.19
N GLY A 169 -0.32 -0.41 -7.19
CA GLY A 169 -1.14 -1.13 -6.22
C GLY A 169 -2.45 -1.63 -6.80
N SER A 170 -3.39 -1.91 -5.92
CA SER A 170 -4.73 -2.43 -6.24
C SER A 170 -5.65 -1.46 -6.98
N ARG A 171 -5.20 -0.21 -7.19
CA ARG A 171 -6.03 0.85 -7.77
C ARG A 171 -7.22 1.13 -6.87
N HIS A 172 -8.35 1.55 -7.45
CA HIS A 172 -9.52 1.89 -6.66
C HIS A 172 -10.16 0.66 -6.00
N LEU A 173 -9.86 -0.54 -6.48
CA LEU A 173 -10.40 -1.78 -5.91
C LEU A 173 -10.01 -1.93 -4.43
N GLY A 174 -8.75 -1.70 -4.06
CA GLY A 174 -8.33 -1.81 -2.65
C GLY A 174 -9.07 -0.84 -1.74
N MET A 175 -9.34 0.38 -2.22
CA MET A 175 -10.12 1.36 -1.47
C MET A 175 -11.56 0.88 -1.26
N GLU A 176 -12.21 0.37 -2.30
CA GLU A 176 -13.56 -0.19 -2.20
C GLU A 176 -13.62 -1.38 -1.22
N VAL A 177 -12.61 -2.26 -1.26
CA VAL A 177 -12.47 -3.40 -0.35
C VAL A 177 -12.28 -2.92 1.10
N ALA A 178 -11.37 -1.97 1.34
CA ALA A 178 -11.12 -1.41 2.66
C ALA A 178 -12.38 -0.73 3.22
N ASP A 179 -13.04 0.11 2.43
CA ASP A 179 -14.27 0.81 2.81
C ASP A 179 -15.45 -0.15 3.06
N TYR A 180 -15.51 -1.26 2.32
CA TYR A 180 -16.49 -2.31 2.57
C TYR A 180 -16.31 -2.92 3.97
N TYR A 181 -15.10 -3.37 4.31
CA TYR A 181 -14.86 -4.03 5.60
C TYR A 181 -14.86 -3.07 6.79
N LEU A 182 -14.45 -1.81 6.60
CA LEU A 182 -14.59 -0.78 7.63
C LEU A 182 -16.07 -0.54 7.97
N ARG A 183 -16.93 -0.37 6.96
CA ARG A 183 -18.37 -0.18 7.19
C ARG A 183 -19.03 -1.41 7.81
N THR A 184 -18.64 -2.61 7.37
CA THR A 184 -19.17 -3.86 7.94
C THR A 184 -18.76 -3.99 9.41
N GLY A 185 -17.49 -3.79 9.74
CA GLY A 185 -17.01 -3.82 11.13
C GLY A 185 -17.68 -2.78 12.04
N GLN A 186 -17.86 -1.54 11.55
CA GLN A 186 -18.55 -0.49 12.30
C GLN A 186 -20.01 -0.86 12.61
N LYS A 187 -20.74 -1.43 11.64
CA LYS A 187 -22.12 -1.87 11.86
C LYS A 187 -22.19 -2.98 12.91
N GLU A 188 -21.33 -3.98 12.80
CA GLU A 188 -21.26 -5.09 13.78
C GLU A 188 -20.92 -4.60 15.19
N MET A 189 -20.07 -3.58 15.32
CA MET A 189 -19.74 -2.98 16.62
C MET A 189 -20.89 -2.15 17.21
N GLN A 190 -21.71 -1.50 16.38
CA GLN A 190 -22.88 -0.72 16.85
C GLN A 190 -24.08 -1.61 17.23
N MET A 191 -24.11 -2.85 16.74
CA MET A 191 -25.14 -3.84 17.09
C MET A 191 -24.83 -4.62 18.38
N LYS A 192 -23.65 -4.40 18.99
CA LYS A 192 -23.21 -4.97 20.26
C LYS A 192 -23.36 -3.95 21.39
#